data_AF-A0A8S2ZZ23-F1
#
_entry.id   AF-A0A8S2ZZ23-F1
#
_cell.length_a   1.000
_cell.length_b   1.000
_cell.length_c   1.000
_cell.angle_alpha   90.00
_cell.angle_beta   90.00
_cell.angle_gamma   90.00
#
_symmetry.space_group_name_H-M   'P 1'
#
loop_
_entity.id
_entity.type
_entity.pdbx_description
1 polymer ?
#
loop_
_entity_poly.entity_id
_entity_poly.type
_entity_poly.pdbx_seq_one_letter_code
_entity_poly.pdbx_strand_id
1 'polypeptide(L)'
;MTDLLAKQKPFWEPGTAHGYHAVTFGWLAGELIRRVDPKKRSVGEFVLNEIAKPMNSEFYIGLPEDKDHRVSPLERKIQIGNMPPFTALAERALTLNGTLSAMDPSKPNTFNSVSIHRAELPAANGITNARSLARIYASFIGDVDGH
;
A
#
# COMPACT_ATOMS: atom_id res chain seq x y z
N MET A 1 3.91 -14.60 4.00
CA MET A 1 3.41 -14.23 2.66
C MET A 1 4.52 -14.23 1.62
N THR A 2 5.64 -13.54 1.85
CA THR A 2 6.82 -13.53 0.96
C THR A 2 7.32 -14.94 0.59
N ASP A 3 7.36 -15.88 1.55
CA ASP A 3 7.74 -17.28 1.28
C ASP A 3 6.75 -18.02 0.37
N LEU A 4 5.46 -17.68 0.42
CA LEU A 4 4.46 -18.27 -0.46
C LEU A 4 4.63 -17.74 -1.88
N LEU A 5 4.84 -16.43 -2.02
CA LEU A 5 5.10 -15.79 -3.32
C LEU A 5 6.39 -16.31 -3.96
N ALA A 6 7.46 -16.49 -3.18
CA ALA A 6 8.73 -17.02 -3.68
C ALA A 6 8.61 -18.47 -4.22
N LYS A 7 7.67 -19.25 -3.71
CA LYS A 7 7.40 -20.63 -4.15
C LYS A 7 6.37 -20.71 -5.29
N GLN A 8 5.68 -19.61 -5.59
CA GLN A 8 4.62 -19.60 -6.58
C GLN A 8 5.19 -19.65 -8.00
N LYS A 9 4.71 -20.59 -8.83
CA LYS A 9 4.98 -20.58 -10.27
C LYS A 9 4.36 -19.31 -10.88
N PRO A 10 5.12 -18.49 -11.63
CA PRO A 10 4.57 -17.37 -12.37
C PRO A 10 3.45 -17.80 -13.32
N PHE A 11 2.44 -16.95 -13.51
CA PHE A 11 1.34 -17.23 -14.45
C PHE A 11 1.79 -17.20 -15.92
N TRP A 12 2.88 -16.51 -16.22
CA TRP A 12 3.55 -16.44 -17.52
C TRP A 12 5.06 -16.32 -17.31
N GLU A 13 5.84 -16.53 -18.37
CA GLU A 13 7.29 -16.37 -18.31
C GLU A 13 7.66 -14.90 -18.03
N PRO A 14 8.49 -14.59 -17.02
CA PRO A 14 8.91 -13.22 -16.72
C PRO A 14 9.51 -12.51 -17.95
N GLY A 15 9.05 -11.29 -18.22
CA GLY A 15 9.47 -10.50 -19.39
C GLY A 15 8.61 -10.70 -20.65
N THR A 16 7.71 -11.69 -20.69
CA THR A 16 6.86 -11.95 -21.87
C THR A 16 5.47 -11.29 -21.79
N ALA A 17 5.00 -10.98 -20.59
CA ALA A 17 3.74 -10.27 -20.35
C ALA A 17 3.79 -9.50 -19.02
N HIS A 18 2.80 -8.65 -18.79
CA HIS A 18 2.63 -7.92 -17.54
C HIS A 18 1.21 -8.09 -16.99
N GLY A 19 1.09 -7.98 -15.67
CA GLY A 19 -0.19 -7.98 -14.98
C GLY A 19 -0.07 -7.19 -13.69
N TYR A 20 -1.15 -6.51 -13.31
CA TYR A 20 -1.13 -5.65 -12.14
C TYR A 20 -1.14 -6.50 -10.86
N HIS A 21 -0.03 -6.46 -10.11
CA HIS A 21 0.13 -7.13 -8.82
C HIS A 21 -0.51 -6.32 -7.68
N ALA A 22 -1.84 -6.16 -7.73
CA ALA A 22 -2.59 -5.21 -6.90
C ALA A 22 -2.17 -5.13 -5.43
N VAL A 23 -2.02 -6.29 -4.77
CA VAL A 23 -1.55 -6.35 -3.37
C VAL A 23 -0.14 -6.90 -3.28
N THR A 24 0.19 -7.92 -4.08
CA THR A 24 1.46 -8.66 -3.95
C THR A 24 2.69 -7.84 -4.31
N PHE A 25 2.55 -6.78 -5.12
CA PHE A 25 3.66 -5.88 -5.46
C PHE A 25 4.33 -5.33 -4.20
N GLY A 26 3.52 -4.94 -3.20
CA GLY A 26 4.01 -4.32 -1.97
C GLY A 26 4.92 -5.25 -1.17
N TRP A 27 4.59 -6.54 -1.08
CA TRP A 27 5.46 -7.51 -0.39
C TRP A 27 6.71 -7.86 -1.21
N LEU A 28 6.61 -7.93 -2.53
CA LEU A 28 7.79 -8.20 -3.38
C LEU A 28 8.80 -7.05 -3.27
N ALA A 29 8.35 -5.80 -3.43
CA ALA A 29 9.19 -4.61 -3.29
C ALA A 29 9.68 -4.43 -1.85
N GLY A 30 8.79 -4.60 -0.86
CA GLY A 30 9.14 -4.45 0.56
C GLY A 30 10.16 -5.48 1.04
N GLU A 31 10.06 -6.74 0.58
CA GLU A 31 11.04 -7.78 0.91
C GLU A 31 12.39 -7.50 0.26
N LEU A 32 12.42 -6.95 -0.96
CA LEU A 32 13.66 -6.50 -1.60
C LEU A 32 14.32 -5.41 -0.75
N ILE A 33 13.57 -4.36 -0.37
CA ILE A 33 14.05 -3.27 0.50
C ILE A 33 14.63 -3.85 1.80
N ARG A 34 13.88 -4.70 2.51
CA ARG A 34 14.32 -5.32 3.77
C ARG A 34 15.60 -6.13 3.60
N ARG A 35 15.77 -6.83 2.47
CA ARG A 35 16.97 -7.63 2.18
C ARG A 35 18.19 -6.78 1.88
N VAL A 36 18.04 -5.66 1.17
CA VAL A 36 19.16 -4.81 0.77
C VAL A 36 19.51 -3.73 1.79
N ASP A 37 18.55 -3.29 2.61
CA ASP A 37 18.78 -2.31 3.66
C ASP A 37 19.77 -2.87 4.69
N PRO A 38 20.88 -2.17 4.98
CA PRO A 38 21.87 -2.63 5.97
C PRO A 38 21.28 -2.83 7.36
N LYS A 39 20.28 -2.01 7.72
CA LYS A 39 19.58 -2.08 9.02
C LYS A 39 18.46 -3.14 9.03
N LYS A 40 18.19 -3.80 7.90
CA LYS A 40 17.11 -4.81 7.74
C LYS A 40 15.74 -4.30 8.19
N ARG A 41 15.50 -2.99 8.07
CA ARG A 41 14.26 -2.34 8.48
C ARG A 41 13.08 -2.87 7.71
N SER A 42 11.90 -2.77 8.32
CA SER A 42 10.66 -2.97 7.58
C SER A 42 10.51 -1.92 6.47
N VAL A 43 9.63 -2.19 5.51
CA VAL A 43 9.33 -1.23 4.44
C VAL A 43 8.65 0.03 5.00
N GLY A 44 7.81 -0.11 6.02
CA GLY A 44 7.23 1.02 6.74
C GLY A 44 8.28 1.90 7.40
N GLU A 45 9.22 1.30 8.14
CA GLU A 45 10.33 2.01 8.76
C GLU A 45 11.25 2.66 7.72
N PHE A 46 11.55 1.98 6.62
CA PHE A 46 12.38 2.52 5.55
C PHE A 46 11.71 3.74 4.92
N VAL A 47 10.45 3.64 4.50
CA VAL A 47 9.71 4.75 3.88
C VAL A 47 9.59 5.92 4.85
N LEU A 48 9.31 5.67 6.13
CA LEU A 48 9.21 6.73 7.12
C LEU A 48 10.54 7.48 7.29
N ASN A 49 11.66 6.77 7.39
CA ASN A 49 12.96 7.38 7.73
C ASN A 49 13.72 7.93 6.52
N GLU A 50 13.60 7.31 5.35
CA GLU A 50 14.37 7.69 4.15
C GLU A 50 13.58 8.55 3.17
N ILE A 51 12.24 8.61 3.30
CA ILE A 51 11.38 9.38 2.38
C ILE A 51 10.57 10.42 3.14
N ALA A 52 9.72 9.99 4.08
CA ALA A 52 8.75 10.89 4.70
C ALA A 52 9.42 11.93 5.62
N LYS A 53 10.31 11.50 6.52
CA LYS A 53 11.02 12.40 7.46
C LYS A 53 11.93 13.42 6.76
N PRO A 54 12.79 13.05 5.78
CA PRO A 54 13.62 14.02 5.06
C PRO A 54 12.79 15.11 4.38
N MET A 55 11.60 14.76 3.89
CA MET A 55 10.67 15.68 3.25
C MET A 55 9.72 16.40 4.21
N ASN A 56 9.95 16.33 5.53
CA ASN A 56 9.03 16.85 6.56
C ASN A 56 7.55 16.53 6.24
N SER A 57 7.30 15.27 5.92
CA SER A 57 6.05 14.77 5.37
C SER A 57 5.52 13.59 6.17
N GLU A 58 4.21 13.42 6.14
CA GLU A 58 3.51 12.35 6.83
C GLU A 58 3.08 11.29 5.83
N PHE A 59 3.80 10.18 5.79
CA PHE A 59 3.43 9.02 4.98
C PHE A 59 3.77 7.75 5.75
N TYR A 60 2.75 6.97 6.08
CA TYR A 60 2.87 5.83 6.97
C TYR A 60 2.41 4.55 6.27
N ILE A 61 3.26 3.54 6.26
CA ILE A 61 2.89 2.15 6.00
C ILE A 61 3.10 1.45 7.35
N GLY A 62 2.02 1.10 8.03
CA GLY A 62 2.03 0.86 9.48
C GLY A 62 1.94 2.17 10.25
N LEU A 63 0.72 2.64 10.49
CA LEU A 63 0.45 3.90 11.19
C LEU A 63 0.79 3.78 12.69
N PRO A 64 1.56 4.72 13.28
CA PRO A 64 1.77 4.76 14.73
C PRO A 64 0.47 5.00 15.51
N GLU A 65 0.37 4.42 16.71
CA GLU A 65 -0.84 4.50 17.55
C GLU A 65 -1.23 5.94 17.93
N ASP A 66 -0.24 6.79 18.20
CA ASP A 66 -0.46 8.19 18.54
C ASP A 66 -1.04 9.02 17.38
N LYS A 67 -1.14 8.46 16.17
CA LYS A 67 -1.70 9.13 14.99
C LYS A 67 -3.12 8.71 14.64
N ASP A 68 -3.72 7.75 15.34
CA ASP A 68 -5.07 7.25 15.02
C ASP A 68 -6.12 8.35 14.97
N HIS A 69 -6.06 9.28 15.92
CA HIS A 69 -7.02 10.38 16.03
C HIS A 69 -7.02 11.33 14.82
N ARG A 70 -6.02 11.23 13.93
CA ARG A 70 -5.89 12.04 12.72
C ARG A 70 -6.42 11.36 11.46
N VAL A 71 -6.73 10.06 11.52
CA VAL A 71 -7.20 9.32 10.34
C VAL A 71 -8.67 9.64 10.10
N SER A 72 -8.98 10.18 8.92
CA SER A 72 -10.37 10.33 8.47
C SER A 72 -10.92 8.97 8.06
N PRO A 73 -12.10 8.55 8.57
CA PRO A 73 -12.77 7.36 8.08
C PRO A 73 -13.08 7.48 6.58
N LEU A 74 -12.90 6.39 5.85
CA LEU A 74 -13.29 6.26 4.45
C LEU A 74 -14.78 5.98 4.33
N GLU A 75 -15.48 6.86 3.64
CA GLU A 75 -16.88 6.72 3.26
C GLU A 75 -17.00 5.95 1.93
N ARG A 76 -17.88 4.94 1.88
CA ARG A 76 -18.16 4.19 0.63
C ARG A 76 -19.20 4.87 -0.25
N LYS A 77 -19.11 6.19 -0.43
CA LYS A 77 -20.04 6.93 -1.30
C LYS A 77 -19.67 6.88 -2.79
N ILE A 78 -18.74 6.01 -3.17
CA ILE A 78 -18.36 5.86 -4.57
C ILE A 78 -19.46 5.09 -5.30
N GLN A 79 -20.33 5.81 -6.02
CA GLN A 79 -21.01 5.25 -7.18
C GLN A 79 -19.91 4.94 -8.20
N ILE A 80 -19.39 3.72 -8.14
CA ILE A 80 -18.57 3.19 -9.22
C ILE A 80 -19.53 3.08 -10.40
N GLY A 81 -19.54 4.08 -11.29
CA GLY A 81 -20.28 3.99 -12.55
C GLY A 81 -19.93 2.68 -13.25
N ASN A 82 -20.88 2.08 -13.98
CA ASN A 82 -20.83 0.73 -14.57
C ASN A 82 -19.41 0.21 -14.86
N MET A 83 -18.75 -0.38 -13.87
CA MET A 83 -17.51 -1.12 -14.11
C MET A 83 -17.89 -2.50 -14.62
N PRO A 84 -17.18 -3.01 -15.65
CA PRO A 84 -17.37 -4.37 -16.08
C PRO A 84 -17.11 -5.32 -14.90
N PRO A 85 -17.84 -6.45 -14.82
CA PRO A 85 -17.66 -7.41 -13.74
C PRO A 85 -16.22 -7.91 -13.71
N PHE A 86 -15.63 -7.96 -12.52
CA PHE A 86 -14.31 -8.55 -12.34
C PHE A 86 -14.37 -10.05 -12.64
N THR A 87 -13.29 -10.58 -13.23
CA THR A 87 -13.06 -12.03 -13.20
C THR A 87 -12.82 -12.47 -11.76
N ALA A 88 -13.13 -13.74 -11.43
CA ALA A 88 -12.89 -14.27 -10.09
C ALA A 88 -11.41 -14.13 -9.64
N LEU A 89 -10.46 -14.20 -10.58
CA LEU A 89 -9.05 -13.98 -10.28
C LEU A 89 -8.76 -12.52 -9.93
N ALA A 90 -9.32 -11.57 -10.69
CA ALA A 90 -9.14 -10.14 -10.43
C ALA A 90 -9.76 -9.74 -9.08
N GLU A 91 -10.94 -10.27 -8.76
CA GLU A 91 -11.59 -10.05 -7.47
C GLU A 91 -10.71 -10.55 -6.31
N ARG A 92 -10.18 -11.76 -6.40
CA ARG A 92 -9.28 -12.32 -5.37
C ARG A 92 -7.98 -11.52 -5.25
N ALA A 93 -7.41 -11.05 -6.37
CA ALA A 93 -6.19 -10.27 -6.38
C ALA A 93 -6.37 -8.90 -5.70
N LEU A 94 -7.50 -8.23 -5.93
CA LEU A 94 -7.82 -6.91 -5.34
C LEU A 94 -8.22 -6.99 -3.87
N THR A 95 -8.94 -8.05 -3.48
CA THR A 95 -9.49 -8.19 -2.12
C THR A 95 -8.61 -8.98 -1.18
N LEU A 96 -7.46 -9.48 -1.63
CA LEU A 96 -6.68 -10.50 -0.91
C LEU A 96 -7.59 -11.67 -0.50
N ASN A 97 -8.30 -12.21 -1.49
CA ASN A 97 -9.29 -13.30 -1.34
C ASN A 97 -10.36 -13.01 -0.27
N GLY A 98 -10.89 -11.78 -0.27
CA GLY A 98 -11.95 -11.33 0.64
C GLY A 98 -11.48 -10.76 1.98
N THR A 99 -10.17 -10.76 2.27
CA THR A 99 -9.60 -10.16 3.50
C THR A 99 -9.79 -8.64 3.53
N LEU A 100 -9.67 -7.99 2.37
CA LEU A 100 -9.94 -6.57 2.19
C LEU A 100 -11.35 -6.39 1.61
N SER A 101 -12.25 -5.82 2.42
CA SER A 101 -13.69 -5.69 2.13
C SER A 101 -14.06 -4.30 1.61
N ALA A 102 -13.10 -3.54 1.09
CA ALA A 102 -13.32 -2.17 0.62
C ALA A 102 -14.43 -2.10 -0.46
N MET A 103 -14.52 -3.14 -1.29
CA MET A 103 -15.47 -3.26 -2.39
C MET A 103 -16.77 -3.99 -2.02
N ASP A 104 -16.89 -4.54 -0.80
CA ASP A 104 -18.08 -5.26 -0.34
C ASP A 104 -18.92 -4.34 0.56
N PRO A 105 -20.03 -3.75 0.06
CA PRO A 105 -20.83 -2.82 0.83
C PRO A 105 -21.58 -3.49 1.99
N SER A 106 -21.72 -4.82 1.99
CA SER A 106 -22.39 -5.57 3.06
C SER A 106 -21.54 -5.74 4.32
N LYS A 107 -20.22 -5.49 4.23
CA LYS A 107 -19.27 -5.64 5.33
C LYS A 107 -18.77 -4.28 5.81
N PRO A 108 -18.20 -4.13 7.02
CA PRO A 108 -17.44 -2.94 7.39
C PRO A 108 -16.25 -2.71 6.47
N ASN A 109 -15.84 -1.46 6.23
CA ASN A 109 -14.67 -1.16 5.41
C ASN A 109 -13.40 -1.52 6.19
N THR A 110 -12.69 -2.57 5.78
CA THR A 110 -11.47 -3.02 6.46
C THR A 110 -10.39 -1.94 6.53
N PHE A 111 -10.34 -1.01 5.57
CA PHE A 111 -9.38 0.09 5.62
C PHE A 111 -9.64 1.12 6.71
N ASN A 112 -10.79 1.08 7.38
CA ASN A 112 -11.08 1.90 8.58
C ASN A 112 -10.71 1.19 9.89
N SER A 113 -10.25 -0.08 9.82
CA SER A 113 -9.91 -0.83 11.02
C SER A 113 -8.50 -0.54 11.50
N VAL A 114 -8.33 -0.42 12.82
CA VAL A 114 -7.03 -0.20 13.46
C VAL A 114 -6.02 -1.28 13.07
N SER A 115 -6.44 -2.55 12.97
CA SER A 115 -5.54 -3.64 12.55
C SER A 115 -4.99 -3.44 11.14
N ILE A 116 -5.80 -2.93 10.21
CA ILE A 116 -5.33 -2.59 8.85
C ILE A 116 -4.48 -1.32 8.86
N HIS A 117 -4.76 -0.31 9.70
CA HIS A 117 -3.88 0.85 9.84
C HIS A 117 -2.48 0.44 10.33
N ARG A 118 -2.40 -0.53 11.26
CA ARG A 118 -1.15 -1.03 11.85
C ARG A 118 -0.37 -1.97 10.95
N ALA A 119 -1.04 -2.71 10.09
CA ALA A 119 -0.36 -3.63 9.18
C ALA A 119 0.59 -2.89 8.24
N GLU A 120 1.62 -3.58 7.75
CA GLU A 120 2.41 -3.11 6.60
C GLU A 120 1.92 -3.82 5.34
N LEU A 121 1.03 -3.16 4.59
CA LEU A 121 0.54 -3.59 3.28
C LEU A 121 0.95 -2.55 2.23
N PRO A 122 2.22 -2.54 1.78
CA PRO A 122 2.82 -1.39 1.10
C PRO A 122 2.14 -0.99 -0.22
N ALA A 123 1.39 -1.92 -0.82
CA ALA A 123 0.63 -1.66 -2.04
C ALA A 123 -0.77 -1.09 -1.82
N ALA A 124 -1.29 -1.09 -0.58
CA ALA A 124 -2.71 -0.91 -0.34
C ALA A 124 -3.07 0.01 0.84
N ASN A 125 -2.33 0.01 1.94
CA ASN A 125 -2.78 0.63 3.19
C ASN A 125 -1.97 1.85 3.65
N GLY A 126 -1.20 2.47 2.75
CA GLY A 126 -0.48 3.69 3.08
C GLY A 126 -1.43 4.81 3.52
N ILE A 127 -1.16 5.43 4.67
CA ILE A 127 -1.93 6.56 5.19
C ILE A 127 -1.08 7.82 5.09
N THR A 128 -1.61 8.82 4.39
CA THR A 128 -0.97 10.12 4.17
C THR A 128 -2.03 11.20 3.97
N ASN A 129 -1.59 12.43 3.72
CA ASN A 129 -2.44 13.55 3.34
C ASN A 129 -1.96 14.18 2.02
N ALA A 130 -2.82 14.96 1.38
CA ALA A 130 -2.55 15.55 0.07
C ALA A 130 -1.26 16.40 0.04
N ARG A 131 -0.99 17.17 1.09
CA ARG A 131 0.19 18.05 1.17
C ARG A 131 1.48 17.24 1.24
N SER A 132 1.52 16.22 2.09
CA SER A 132 2.69 15.35 2.24
C SER A 132 2.95 14.54 0.98
N LEU A 133 1.91 13.98 0.36
CA LEU A 133 2.07 13.22 -0.88
C LEU A 133 2.55 14.11 -2.04
N ALA A 134 1.99 15.32 -2.18
CA ALA A 134 2.43 16.27 -3.20
C ALA A 134 3.90 16.68 -3.01
N ARG A 135 4.33 16.92 -1.77
CA ARG A 135 5.73 17.25 -1.47
C ARG A 135 6.69 16.10 -1.82
N ILE A 136 6.35 14.86 -1.45
CA ILE A 136 7.16 13.68 -1.79
C ILE A 136 7.28 13.50 -3.31
N TYR A 137 6.20 13.71 -4.07
CA TYR A 137 6.30 13.59 -5.52
C TYR A 137 7.07 14.74 -6.16
N ALA A 138 6.92 15.97 -5.66
CA ALA A 138 7.63 17.13 -6.18
C ALA A 138 9.16 16.98 -6.04
N SER A 139 9.66 16.30 -4.99
CA SER A 139 11.10 16.08 -4.80
C SER A 139 11.76 15.19 -5.86
N PHE A 140 10.99 14.46 -6.66
CA PHE A 140 11.53 13.74 -7.83
C PHE A 140 11.80 14.65 -9.03
N ILE A 141 11.33 15.89 -8.99
CA ILE A 141 11.48 16.87 -10.07
C ILE A 141 12.57 17.90 -9.72
N GLY A 142 12.64 18.32 -8.45
CA GLY A 142 13.65 19.24 -7.94
C GLY A 142 13.45 19.54 -6.47
N ASP A 143 14.26 20.46 -5.92
CA ASP A 143 14.21 20.83 -4.50
C ASP A 143 12.84 21.37 -4.09
N VAL A 144 12.36 20.98 -2.91
CA VAL A 144 11.06 21.42 -2.37
C VAL A 144 11.28 22.04 -0.99
N ASP A 145 11.04 23.35 -0.88
CA ASP A 145 11.19 24.10 0.38
C ASP A 145 12.58 23.95 1.05
N GLY A 146 13.63 23.68 0.26
CA GLY A 146 14.99 23.44 0.75
C GLY A 146 15.27 21.99 1.19
N HIS A 147 14.42 21.05 0.78
CA HIS A 147 14.57 19.61 0.96
C HIS A 147 14.69 18.87 -0.37
#